data_AF-A0A1I7SRM6-F1
#
_entry.id   AF-A0A1I7SRM6-F1
#
_cell.length_a   1.000
_cell.length_b   1.000
_cell.length_c   1.000
_cell.angle_alpha   90.00
_cell.angle_beta   90.00
_cell.angle_gamma   90.00
#
_symmetry.space_group_name_H-M   'P 1'
#
loop_
_entity.id
_entity.type
_entity.pdbx_description
1 polymer ?
#
loop_
_entity_poly.entity_id
_entity_poly.type
_entity_poly.pdbx_seq_one_letter_code
_entity_poly.pdbx_strand_id
1 'polypeptide(L)'
;MKLLVLITVFCFYISTTTSVLPDCGRIPPNFWCKNMQIATHCGVAAACQRYNQLSANRKVHIQIIMESLCPFCQRFIVDKFYHDVYLKFRGYVDVELVPYGNAERNVSGKWAFIVFSESA
;
A
#
# COMPACT_ATOMS: atom_id res chain seq x y z
N MET A 1 19.44 35.94 42.39
CA MET A 1 19.65 34.53 41.99
C MET A 1 18.37 33.79 41.60
N LYS A 2 17.25 33.89 42.32
CA LYS A 2 15.99 33.16 41.99
C LYS A 2 15.37 33.51 40.62
N LEU A 3 15.46 34.77 40.19
CA LEU A 3 14.90 35.24 38.90
C LEU A 3 15.70 34.73 37.68
N LEU A 4 17.03 34.64 37.79
CA LEU A 4 17.90 34.12 36.73
C LEU A 4 17.69 32.62 36.49
N VAL A 5 17.42 31.86 37.55
CA VAL A 5 17.13 30.41 37.47
C VAL A 5 15.78 30.15 36.79
N LEU A 6 14.77 31.01 37.02
CA LEU A 6 13.48 30.87 36.36
C LEU A 6 13.56 31.18 34.86
N ILE A 7 14.38 32.15 34.46
CA ILE A 7 14.59 32.50 33.05
C ILE A 7 15.31 31.37 32.29
N THR A 8 16.33 30.75 32.89
CA THR A 8 17.05 29.64 32.25
C THR A 8 16.19 28.37 32.15
N VAL A 9 15.36 28.08 33.15
CA VAL A 9 14.40 26.96 33.10
C VAL A 9 13.32 27.19 32.03
N PHE A 10 12.84 28.43 31.88
CA PHE A 10 11.87 28.80 30.84
C PHE A 10 12.47 28.67 29.43
N CYS A 11 13.71 29.13 29.20
CA CYS A 11 14.40 28.97 27.92
C CYS A 11 14.68 27.50 27.57
N PHE A 12 14.99 26.65 28.56
CA PHE A 12 15.20 25.22 28.34
C PHE A 12 13.88 24.51 27.97
N TYR A 13 12.75 24.95 28.54
CA TYR A 13 11.41 24.48 28.16
C TYR A 13 10.98 24.88 26.74
N ILE A 14 11.44 26.03 26.24
CA ILE A 14 11.13 26.50 24.87
C ILE A 14 11.94 25.74 23.81
N SER A 15 13.11 25.23 24.17
CA SER A 15 14.07 24.64 23.22
C SER A 15 13.74 23.20 22.79
N THR A 16 12.76 22.53 23.42
CA THR A 16 12.52 21.09 23.23
C THR A 16 11.46 20.72 22.18
N THR A 17 10.88 21.67 21.43
CA THR A 17 9.93 21.32 20.35
C THR A 17 10.62 21.31 18.99
N THR A 18 11.33 20.23 18.67
CA THR A 18 11.77 19.98 17.30
C THR A 18 10.57 19.48 16.49
N SER A 19 9.94 20.36 15.71
CA SER A 19 8.94 19.94 14.74
C SER A 19 9.64 19.21 13.60
N VAL A 20 9.58 17.88 13.60
CA VAL A 20 10.07 17.06 12.48
C VAL A 20 9.17 17.36 11.29
N LEU A 21 9.74 18.03 10.29
CA LEU A 21 9.05 18.32 9.04
C LEU A 21 8.79 16.99 8.28
N PRO A 22 7.57 16.74 7.77
CA PRO A 22 7.26 15.49 7.10
C PRO A 22 8.07 15.33 5.79
N ASP A 23 8.72 14.18 5.61
CA ASP A 23 9.36 13.81 4.33
C ASP A 23 8.29 13.52 3.28
N CYS A 24 8.06 14.48 2.39
CA CYS A 24 7.06 14.38 1.34
C CYS A 24 7.27 13.14 0.45
N GLY A 25 8.52 12.74 0.16
CA GLY A 25 8.81 11.62 -0.75
C GLY A 25 8.33 10.25 -0.28
N ARG A 26 8.00 10.12 1.02
CA ARG A 26 7.54 8.87 1.63
C ARG A 26 6.04 8.83 1.90
N ILE A 27 5.33 9.94 1.70
CA ILE A 27 3.92 10.07 2.04
C ILE A 27 3.09 9.81 0.78
N PRO A 28 2.22 8.78 0.76
CA PRO A 28 1.41 8.53 -0.41
C PRO A 28 0.29 9.56 -0.57
N PRO A 29 -0.27 9.73 -1.79
CA PRO A 29 -1.27 10.76 -2.08
C PRO A 29 -2.53 10.72 -1.21
N ASN A 30 -2.96 9.53 -0.76
CA ASN A 30 -4.09 9.40 0.17
C ASN A 30 -3.84 10.11 1.51
N PHE A 31 -2.59 10.19 1.98
CA PHE A 31 -2.23 10.86 3.23
C PHE A 31 -2.03 12.36 3.02
N TRP A 32 -1.37 12.78 1.93
CA TRP A 32 -1.32 14.19 1.55
C TRP A 32 -2.72 14.78 1.46
N CYS A 33 -3.60 14.14 0.69
CA CYS A 33 -4.91 14.70 0.36
C CYS A 33 -5.96 14.57 1.47
N LYS A 34 -5.63 13.88 2.56
CA LYS A 34 -6.41 13.88 3.80
C LYS A 34 -5.94 14.94 4.81
N ASN A 35 -4.78 15.54 4.62
CA ASN A 35 -4.23 16.55 5.53
C ASN A 35 -3.76 17.80 4.77
N MET A 36 -4.53 18.88 4.88
CA MET A 36 -4.23 20.13 4.17
C MET A 36 -2.90 20.75 4.57
N GLN A 37 -2.48 20.63 5.84
CA GLN A 37 -1.19 21.18 6.28
C GLN A 37 -0.03 20.48 5.57
N ILE A 38 -0.08 19.14 5.48
CA ILE A 38 0.92 18.36 4.75
C ILE A 38 0.81 18.65 3.25
N ALA A 39 -0.39 18.72 2.69
CA ALA A 39 -0.58 19.00 1.26
C ALA A 39 -0.02 20.36 0.85
N THR A 40 -0.23 21.40 1.67
CA THR A 40 0.34 22.73 1.46
C THR A 40 1.86 22.71 1.67
N HIS A 41 2.33 22.06 2.73
CA HIS A 41 3.76 21.94 3.01
C HIS A 41 4.52 21.26 1.88
N CYS A 42 3.98 20.15 1.36
CA CYS A 42 4.56 19.39 0.25
C CYS A 42 4.26 19.98 -1.13
N GLY A 43 3.53 21.09 -1.23
CA GLY A 43 3.20 21.73 -2.51
C GLY A 43 2.26 20.92 -3.42
N VAL A 44 1.51 19.97 -2.87
CA VAL A 44 0.64 19.02 -3.62
C VAL A 44 -0.85 19.34 -3.49
N ALA A 45 -1.23 20.42 -2.81
CA ALA A 45 -2.65 20.77 -2.56
C ALA A 45 -3.49 20.82 -3.85
N ALA A 46 -2.96 21.38 -4.94
CA ALA A 46 -3.66 21.43 -6.23
C ALA A 46 -3.86 20.03 -6.86
N ALA A 47 -2.93 19.10 -6.65
CA ALA A 47 -3.03 17.73 -7.17
C ALA A 47 -4.12 16.91 -6.45
N CYS A 48 -4.50 17.31 -5.22
CA CYS A 48 -5.43 16.55 -4.41
C CYS A 48 -6.87 16.55 -4.93
N GLN A 49 -7.31 17.62 -5.60
CA GLN A 49 -8.63 17.62 -6.23
C GLN A 49 -8.74 16.49 -7.27
N ARG A 50 -7.76 16.42 -8.18
CA ARG A 50 -7.71 15.38 -9.22
C ARG A 50 -7.56 13.98 -8.61
N TYR A 51 -6.69 13.83 -7.61
CA TYR A 51 -6.51 12.55 -6.92
C TYR A 51 -7.82 12.04 -6.30
N ASN A 52 -8.55 12.92 -5.61
CA ASN A 52 -9.82 12.57 -4.97
C ASN A 52 -10.87 12.17 -6.01
N GLN A 53 -10.95 12.88 -7.15
CA GLN A 53 -11.86 12.52 -8.24
C GLN A 53 -11.56 11.14 -8.83
N LEU A 54 -10.28 10.82 -9.04
CA LEU A 54 -9.88 9.53 -9.62
C LEU A 54 -9.94 8.36 -8.64
N SER A 55 -9.80 8.63 -7.34
CA SER A 55 -9.74 7.62 -6.28
C SER A 55 -11.08 7.41 -5.58
N ALA A 56 -12.02 8.34 -5.71
CA ALA A 56 -13.33 8.24 -5.08
C ALA A 56 -14.06 6.97 -5.53
N ASN A 57 -14.47 6.17 -4.56
CA ASN A 57 -15.23 4.94 -4.76
C ASN A 57 -14.55 3.92 -5.72
N ARG A 58 -13.24 4.04 -5.96
CA ARG A 58 -12.49 3.03 -6.69
C ARG A 58 -12.10 1.89 -5.77
N LYS A 59 -12.30 0.67 -6.26
CA LYS A 59 -11.77 -0.54 -5.64
C LYS A 59 -10.29 -0.69 -5.93
N VAL A 60 -9.55 -1.26 -4.98
CA VAL A 60 -8.17 -1.70 -5.19
C VAL A 60 -8.20 -2.96 -6.04
N HIS A 61 -7.60 -2.91 -7.22
CA HIS A 61 -7.47 -4.07 -8.08
C HIS A 61 -6.30 -4.95 -7.61
N ILE A 62 -6.58 -6.21 -7.31
CA ILE A 62 -5.61 -7.21 -6.86
C ILE A 62 -5.60 -8.34 -7.88
N GLN A 63 -4.49 -8.48 -8.59
CA GLN A 63 -4.26 -9.61 -9.49
C GLN A 63 -3.38 -10.65 -8.79
N ILE A 64 -3.86 -11.89 -8.75
CA ILE A 64 -3.12 -13.01 -8.17
C ILE A 64 -2.80 -13.99 -9.28
N ILE A 65 -1.52 -14.09 -9.59
CA ILE A 65 -0.99 -15.10 -10.51
C ILE A 65 -0.69 -16.35 -9.69
N MET A 66 -1.28 -17.48 -10.07
CA MET A 66 -1.16 -18.73 -9.33
C MET A 66 -1.07 -19.95 -10.26
N GLU A 67 -0.65 -21.08 -9.68
CA GLU A 67 -0.69 -22.39 -10.33
C GLU A 67 -1.73 -23.25 -9.62
N SER A 68 -2.65 -23.85 -10.38
CA SER A 68 -3.76 -24.62 -9.81
C SER A 68 -3.31 -25.80 -8.95
N LEU A 69 -2.15 -26.39 -9.25
CA LEU A 69 -1.58 -27.54 -8.54
C LEU A 69 -0.41 -27.17 -7.60
N CYS A 70 -0.11 -25.87 -7.40
CA CYS A 70 0.91 -25.48 -6.43
C CYS A 70 0.32 -25.50 -5.00
N PRO A 71 0.82 -26.35 -4.09
CA PRO A 71 0.26 -26.51 -2.74
C PRO A 71 0.33 -25.22 -1.91
N PHE A 72 1.33 -24.37 -2.13
CA PHE A 72 1.46 -23.09 -1.45
C PHE A 72 0.52 -22.03 -2.03
N CYS A 73 0.31 -21.99 -3.35
CA CYS A 73 -0.69 -21.11 -3.96
C CYS A 73 -2.10 -21.43 -3.45
N GLN A 74 -2.47 -22.72 -3.40
CA GLN A 74 -3.77 -23.16 -2.88
C GLN A 74 -3.97 -22.73 -1.42
N ARG A 75 -2.99 -23.02 -0.55
CA ARG A 75 -3.01 -22.60 0.86
C ARG A 75 -3.05 -21.10 1.02
N PHE A 76 -2.30 -20.35 0.22
CA PHE A 76 -2.35 -18.88 0.24
C PHE A 76 -3.76 -18.38 -0.09
N ILE A 77 -4.39 -18.89 -1.15
CA ILE A 77 -5.74 -18.47 -1.55
C ILE A 77 -6.76 -18.77 -0.44
N VAL A 78 -6.78 -20.01 0.05
CA VAL A 78 -7.80 -20.48 1.01
C VAL A 78 -7.53 -19.93 2.41
N ASP A 79 -6.34 -20.16 2.96
CA ASP A 79 -6.08 -19.91 4.38
C ASP A 79 -5.75 -18.45 4.69
N LYS A 80 -5.22 -17.70 3.70
CA LYS A 80 -4.79 -16.31 3.90
C LYS A 80 -5.66 -15.33 3.14
N PHE A 81 -5.61 -15.36 1.81
CA PHE A 81 -6.24 -14.33 1.00
C PHE A 81 -7.75 -14.27 1.21
N TYR A 82 -8.44 -15.42 1.18
CA TYR A 82 -9.88 -15.47 1.34
C TYR A 82 -10.33 -14.91 2.71
N HIS A 83 -9.69 -15.34 3.80
CA HIS A 83 -10.08 -14.94 5.15
C HIS A 83 -9.61 -13.53 5.54
N ASP A 84 -8.37 -13.17 5.21
CA ASP A 84 -7.77 -11.92 5.68
C ASP A 84 -8.00 -10.74 4.73
N VAL A 85 -8.23 -11.00 3.45
CA VAL A 85 -8.45 -9.95 2.46
C VAL A 85 -9.89 -9.98 1.95
N TYR A 86 -10.32 -11.08 1.33
CA TYR A 86 -11.58 -11.08 0.59
C TYR A 86 -12.81 -10.91 1.50
N LEU A 87 -12.96 -11.74 2.54
CA LEU A 87 -14.13 -11.65 3.43
C LEU A 87 -14.23 -10.29 4.15
N LYS A 88 -13.09 -9.71 4.55
CA LYS A 88 -13.03 -8.44 5.27
C LYS A 88 -13.20 -7.23 4.34
N PHE A 89 -12.70 -7.29 3.11
CA PHE A 89 -12.56 -6.12 2.24
C PHE A 89 -13.17 -6.26 0.84
N ARG A 90 -13.96 -7.30 0.53
CA ARG A 90 -14.62 -7.49 -0.79
C ARG A 90 -15.42 -6.29 -1.33
N GLY A 91 -15.86 -5.39 -0.46
CA GLY A 91 -16.49 -4.12 -0.88
C GLY A 91 -15.50 -3.10 -1.47
N TYR A 92 -14.23 -3.21 -1.12
CA TYR A 92 -13.14 -2.28 -1.47
C TYR A 92 -12.13 -2.87 -2.45
N VAL A 93 -12.18 -4.16 -2.73
CA VAL A 93 -11.25 -4.83 -3.64
C VAL A 93 -11.97 -5.42 -4.86
N ASP A 94 -11.28 -5.39 -5.99
CA ASP A 94 -11.62 -6.11 -7.20
C ASP A 94 -10.51 -7.13 -7.44
N VAL A 95 -10.86 -8.42 -7.56
CA VAL A 95 -9.89 -9.52 -7.52
C VAL A 95 -9.89 -10.28 -8.83
N GLU A 96 -8.73 -10.40 -9.44
CA GLU A 96 -8.50 -11.21 -10.64
C GLU A 96 -7.57 -12.37 -10.31
N LEU A 97 -8.00 -13.59 -10.62
CA LEU A 97 -7.17 -14.79 -10.51
C LEU A 97 -6.67 -15.18 -11.90
N VAL A 98 -5.34 -15.26 -12.05
CA VAL A 98 -4.68 -15.62 -13.30
C VAL A 98 -3.99 -16.99 -13.12
N PRO A 99 -4.58 -18.08 -13.63
CA PRO A 99 -4.01 -19.43 -13.51
C PRO A 99 -2.90 -19.62 -14.55
N TYR A 100 -1.69 -19.16 -14.23
CA TYR A 100 -0.52 -19.26 -15.09
C TYR A 100 0.72 -19.65 -14.28
N GLY A 101 1.10 -18.82 -13.31
CA GLY A 101 2.25 -19.03 -12.44
C GLY A 101 3.54 -19.31 -13.19
N ASN A 102 4.20 -20.43 -12.90
CA ASN A 102 5.47 -20.81 -13.51
C ASN A 102 5.33 -21.53 -14.85
N ALA A 103 4.13 -21.64 -15.43
CA ALA A 103 3.96 -22.29 -16.72
C ALA A 103 4.83 -21.62 -17.81
N GLU A 104 5.48 -22.42 -18.63
CA GLU A 104 6.30 -21.96 -19.76
C GLU A 104 5.58 -22.17 -21.08
N ARG A 105 5.75 -21.24 -22.02
CA ARG A 105 5.25 -21.43 -23.39
C ARG A 105 6.24 -22.22 -24.23
N ASN A 106 5.73 -23.23 -24.90
CA ASN A 106 6.43 -23.88 -25.99
C ASN A 106 6.38 -22.98 -27.24
N VAL A 107 7.55 -22.68 -27.80
CA VAL A 107 7.72 -21.77 -28.96
C VAL A 107 7.60 -22.46 -30.33
N SER A 108 7.14 -23.72 -30.39
CA SER A 108 7.00 -24.51 -31.63
C SER A 108 5.85 -24.10 -32.57
N GLY A 109 5.34 -22.87 -32.47
CA GLY A 109 4.26 -22.37 -33.34
C GLY A 109 2.86 -22.91 -33.01
N LYS A 110 2.72 -23.72 -31.95
CA LYS A 110 1.45 -24.16 -31.38
C LYS A 110 1.34 -23.66 -29.94
N TRP A 111 0.13 -23.30 -29.51
CA TRP A 111 -0.14 -22.98 -28.11
C TRP A 111 -0.03 -24.26 -27.26
N ALA A 112 1.17 -24.49 -26.73
CA ALA A 112 1.43 -25.54 -25.75
C ALA A 112 2.12 -24.92 -24.54
N PHE A 113 1.72 -25.36 -23.35
CA PHE A 113 2.25 -24.89 -22.08
C PHE A 113 2.88 -26.06 -21.34
N ILE A 114 4.08 -25.85 -20.79
CA ILE A 114 4.72 -26.74 -19.85
C ILE A 114 4.30 -26.25 -18.46
N VAL A 115 3.64 -27.10 -17.69
CA VAL A 115 3.16 -26.78 -16.34
C VAL A 115 3.99 -27.56 -15.33
N PHE A 116 4.44 -26.89 -14.28
CA PHE A 116 5.16 -27.52 -13.19
C PHE A 116 4.15 -27.93 -12.12
N SER A 117 3.98 -29.24 -11.93
CA SER A 117 3.26 -29.76 -10.77
C SER A 117 4.29 -30.22 -9.74
N GLU A 118 4.46 -29.47 -8.66
CA GLU A 118 5.13 -30.01 -7.48
C GLU A 118 4.16 -30.94 -6.76
N SER A 119 4.44 -32.24 -6.79
CA SER A 119 3.77 -33.21 -5.92
C SER A 119 4.11 -32.84 -4.48
N ALA A 120 3.12 -32.35 -3.73
CA ALA A 120 3.21 -32.11 -2.29
C ALA A 120 3.57 -33.38 -1.51
#